data_AF-A0A2R6HBK7-F1
#
_entry.id   AF-A0A2R6HBK7-F1
#
_cell.length_a   1.000
_cell.length_b   1.000
_cell.length_c   1.000
_cell.angle_alpha   90.00
_cell.angle_beta   90.00
_cell.angle_gamma   90.00
#
_symmetry.space_group_name_H-M   'P 1'
#
loop_
_entity.id
_entity.type
_entity.pdbx_description
1 polymer ?
#
loop_
_entity_poly.entity_id
_entity_poly.type
_entity_poly.pdbx_seq_one_letter_code
_entity_poly.pdbx_strand_id
1 'polypeptide(L)'
;MRFRTAAVAVLVLAALGAVVAYSFMPGIIGGGSTAEVGGQVIGEEFRERWVSDVSTSLESNHHAPAGAFVDGESYVAIPINSRQGTVCALSVVDGDGAERWRTSIPEEECSVHSYSDPVIADGDGDDSFELVATTDDGLVAVVDPNTGEVTASYERDVPVRTFPTLTDYDGDGIEEVLVVYGDGRVVALSAG
;
A
#
# COMPACT_ATOMS: atom_id res chain seq x y z
N MET A 1 -8.83 82.33 -11.31
CA MET A 1 -8.47 83.28 -10.24
C MET A 1 -8.52 82.56 -8.89
N ARG A 2 -7.43 82.66 -8.10
CA ARG A 2 -7.30 82.39 -6.63
C ARG A 2 -7.30 80.91 -6.20
N PHE A 3 -6.15 80.29 -5.86
CA PHE A 3 -5.32 80.37 -4.64
C PHE A 3 -6.04 79.98 -3.33
N ARG A 4 -5.58 78.90 -2.68
CA ARG A 4 -5.05 78.78 -1.28
C ARG A 4 -5.25 77.34 -0.72
N THR A 5 -4.17 76.62 -0.34
CA THR A 5 -3.63 76.42 1.04
C THR A 5 -4.64 75.74 2.00
N ALA A 6 -4.36 74.75 2.85
CA ALA A 6 -3.16 74.24 3.53
C ALA A 6 -3.43 72.79 4.02
N ALA A 7 -2.43 71.91 4.03
CA ALA A 7 -1.85 71.21 5.19
C ALA A 7 -2.79 70.83 6.36
N VAL A 8 -2.68 69.58 6.85
CA VAL A 8 -2.39 69.23 8.27
C VAL A 8 -2.36 67.69 8.50
N ALA A 9 -1.32 67.27 9.24
CA ALA A 9 -1.14 66.09 10.13
C ALA A 9 -1.39 64.66 9.60
N VAL A 10 -0.39 63.77 9.49
CA VAL A 10 0.40 63.05 10.53
C VAL A 10 -0.33 61.81 11.11
N LEU A 11 0.24 60.64 10.77
CA LEU A 11 0.33 59.36 11.48
C LEU A 11 -0.94 58.58 11.88
N VAL A 12 -1.22 57.52 11.11
CA VAL A 12 -1.43 56.14 11.63
C VAL A 12 -0.78 55.20 10.60
N LEU A 13 0.50 54.86 10.77
CA LEU A 13 0.97 53.55 11.22
C LEU A 13 0.41 52.35 10.44
N ALA A 14 1.33 51.69 9.72
CA ALA A 14 1.40 50.27 9.40
C ALA A 14 0.14 49.61 8.77
N ALA A 15 0.19 48.99 7.62
CA ALA A 15 1.30 48.38 6.92
C ALA A 15 0.84 48.23 5.46
N LEU A 16 1.74 48.51 4.53
CA LEU A 16 1.81 47.89 3.21
C LEU A 16 3.16 48.37 2.66
N GLY A 17 4.21 47.80 3.25
CA GLY A 17 5.57 48.02 2.83
C GLY A 17 5.80 47.42 1.46
N ALA A 18 6.29 48.28 0.57
CA ALA A 18 7.21 47.97 -0.53
C ALA A 18 6.80 46.88 -1.52
N VAL A 19 6.13 47.36 -2.57
CA VAL A 19 6.34 46.91 -3.96
C VAL A 19 7.84 46.90 -4.28
N VAL A 20 8.36 45.77 -4.77
CA VAL A 20 9.49 45.73 -5.72
C VAL A 20 9.06 44.93 -6.95
N ALA A 21 9.35 45.54 -8.11
CA ALA A 21 8.92 45.21 -9.47
C ALA A 21 9.14 43.74 -9.88
N TYR A 22 8.12 43.09 -10.44
CA TYR A 22 7.79 43.01 -11.88
C TYR A 22 8.85 42.33 -12.76
N SER A 23 8.53 41.12 -13.19
CA SER A 23 8.68 40.71 -14.58
C SER A 23 7.50 39.79 -14.94
N PHE A 24 6.58 40.34 -15.73
CA PHE A 24 5.55 39.67 -16.53
C PHE A 24 6.21 38.69 -17.52
N MET A 25 5.66 37.53 -17.87
CA MET A 25 4.39 37.40 -18.61
C MET A 25 3.75 36.00 -18.46
N PRO A 26 2.43 35.87 -18.68
CA PRO A 26 1.57 34.80 -18.20
C PRO A 26 1.21 33.75 -19.27
N GLY A 27 0.91 32.54 -18.80
CA GLY A 27 0.35 31.43 -19.58
C GLY A 27 -0.76 30.71 -18.81
N ILE A 28 -1.90 31.40 -18.69
CA ILE A 28 -3.28 30.88 -18.75
C ILE A 28 -3.69 29.73 -17.80
N ILE A 29 -4.36 30.14 -16.71
CA ILE A 29 -5.70 29.73 -16.22
C ILE A 29 -5.99 28.22 -16.12
N GLY A 30 -5.94 27.76 -14.87
CA GLY A 30 -6.74 26.66 -14.33
C GLY A 30 -7.00 26.92 -12.85
N GLY A 31 -7.70 28.02 -12.53
CA GLY A 31 -8.15 28.29 -11.17
C GLY A 31 -9.22 27.26 -10.78
N GLY A 32 -8.91 26.46 -9.76
CA GLY A 32 -9.84 25.56 -9.11
C GLY A 32 -9.37 25.38 -7.68
N SER A 33 -9.97 26.16 -6.79
CA SER A 33 -9.90 26.00 -5.34
C SER A 33 -9.89 24.53 -4.92
N THR A 34 -8.83 24.11 -4.23
CA THR A 34 -8.89 22.90 -3.41
C THR A 34 -8.69 23.31 -1.96
N ALA A 35 -9.72 23.02 -1.19
CA ALA A 35 -9.73 23.11 0.26
C ALA A 35 -8.46 22.48 0.84
N GLU A 36 -7.95 23.07 1.93
CA GLU A 36 -7.04 22.37 2.83
C GLU A 36 -7.78 21.14 3.38
N VAL A 37 -7.61 20.00 2.72
CA VAL A 37 -7.72 18.71 3.39
C VAL A 37 -6.44 18.58 4.18
N GLY A 38 -6.54 18.52 5.50
CA GLY A 38 -5.42 18.35 6.43
C GLY A 38 -4.77 16.97 6.29
N GLY A 39 -4.21 16.68 5.12
CA GLY A 39 -3.27 15.60 4.90
C GLY A 39 -1.86 16.18 4.97
N GLN A 40 -1.04 15.61 5.85
CA GLN A 40 0.40 15.85 5.83
C GLN A 40 0.90 15.53 4.42
N VAL A 41 1.38 16.56 3.73
CA VAL A 41 2.01 16.43 2.41
C VAL A 41 3.14 15.43 2.58
N ILE A 42 3.05 14.26 1.91
CA ILE A 42 4.22 13.42 1.64
C ILE A 42 5.30 14.36 1.11
N GLY A 43 6.45 14.45 1.80
CA GLY A 43 7.46 15.46 1.51
C GLY A 43 7.68 15.60 0.01
N GLU A 44 7.80 16.83 -0.48
CA GLU A 44 7.69 17.20 -1.91
C GLU A 44 8.69 16.48 -2.86
N GLU A 45 9.56 15.62 -2.32
CA GLU A 45 10.49 14.78 -3.07
C GLU A 45 10.48 13.33 -2.55
N PHE A 46 10.30 12.37 -3.47
CA PHE A 46 10.56 10.96 -3.18
C PHE A 46 12.07 10.70 -3.05
N ARG A 47 12.45 9.89 -2.07
CA ARG A 47 13.82 9.39 -1.89
C ARG A 47 13.76 7.89 -1.64
N GLU A 48 14.64 7.15 -2.31
CA GLU A 48 14.82 5.72 -2.06
C GLU A 48 15.34 5.52 -0.62
N ARG A 49 14.66 4.68 0.16
CA ARG A 49 15.07 4.33 1.52
C ARG A 49 15.92 3.06 1.54
N TRP A 50 15.49 2.06 0.78
CA TRP A 50 16.16 0.78 0.58
C TRP A 50 15.62 0.11 -0.68
N VAL A 51 16.35 -0.88 -1.17
CA VAL A 51 15.91 -1.86 -2.17
C VAL A 51 16.17 -3.23 -1.54
N SER A 52 15.18 -4.12 -1.55
CA SER A 52 15.33 -5.43 -0.93
C SER A 52 16.41 -6.25 -1.64
N ASP A 53 17.17 -7.03 -0.86
CA ASP A 53 18.16 -7.98 -1.41
C ASP A 53 17.50 -9.18 -2.11
N VAL A 54 16.19 -9.34 -1.91
CA VAL A 54 15.32 -10.31 -2.58
C VAL A 54 15.33 -10.04 -4.08
N SER A 55 16.29 -10.65 -4.77
CA SER A 55 16.44 -10.55 -6.21
C SER A 55 16.31 -11.94 -6.83
N THR A 56 15.41 -12.02 -7.79
CA THR A 56 15.39 -13.09 -8.77
C THR A 56 15.20 -12.44 -10.13
N SER A 57 15.78 -13.02 -11.17
CA SER A 57 15.54 -12.56 -12.53
C SER A 57 14.10 -12.87 -12.90
N LEU A 58 13.20 -11.91 -12.65
CA LEU A 58 11.83 -11.96 -13.10
C LEU A 58 11.72 -11.33 -14.48
N GLU A 59 10.88 -11.92 -15.33
CA GLU A 59 10.50 -11.28 -16.59
C GLU A 59 9.69 -10.01 -16.33
N SER A 60 8.76 -10.08 -15.37
CA SER A 60 7.83 -9.03 -14.99
C SER A 60 7.16 -9.40 -13.67
N ASN A 61 6.89 -8.40 -12.82
CA ASN A 61 5.99 -8.52 -11.68
C ASN A 61 4.93 -7.41 -11.78
N HIS A 62 3.66 -7.78 -11.67
CA HIS A 62 2.52 -6.86 -11.68
C HIS A 62 1.66 -6.99 -10.41
N HIS A 63 2.08 -7.84 -9.47
CA HIS A 63 1.39 -8.07 -8.21
C HIS A 63 1.75 -7.02 -7.18
N ALA A 64 0.82 -6.79 -6.25
CA ALA A 64 1.00 -5.83 -5.18
C ALA A 64 1.80 -6.45 -4.02
N PRO A 65 2.75 -5.72 -3.41
CA PRO A 65 3.25 -6.07 -2.09
C PRO A 65 2.20 -5.71 -1.01
N ALA A 66 2.27 -6.36 0.15
CA ALA A 66 1.53 -5.98 1.35
C ALA A 66 2.50 -5.48 2.42
N GLY A 67 2.12 -4.46 3.19
CA GLY A 67 2.97 -3.90 4.25
C GLY A 67 2.19 -3.64 5.52
N ALA A 68 2.81 -3.93 6.66
CA ALA A 68 2.26 -3.66 7.98
C ALA A 68 3.35 -3.20 8.96
N PHE A 69 2.93 -2.54 10.03
CA PHE A 69 3.79 -2.19 11.15
C PHE A 69 3.17 -2.76 12.43
N VAL A 70 3.85 -3.74 13.01
CA VAL A 70 3.34 -4.58 14.12
C VAL A 70 4.39 -4.59 15.21
N ASP A 71 4.01 -4.28 16.45
CA ASP A 71 4.90 -4.31 17.62
C ASP A 71 6.24 -3.56 17.46
N GLY A 72 6.27 -2.48 16.67
CA GLY A 72 7.48 -1.71 16.44
C GLY A 72 8.31 -2.19 15.25
N GLU A 73 7.88 -3.25 14.57
CA GLU A 73 8.55 -3.86 13.44
C GLU A 73 7.78 -3.66 12.13
N SER A 74 8.50 -3.38 11.03
CA SER A 74 7.89 -3.32 9.70
C SER A 74 7.94 -4.69 9.04
N TYR A 75 6.86 -5.09 8.37
CA TYR A 75 6.76 -6.30 7.57
C TYR A 75 6.34 -5.93 6.16
N VAL A 76 7.01 -6.49 5.15
CA VAL A 76 6.61 -6.31 3.76
C VAL A 76 6.59 -7.67 3.08
N ALA A 77 5.39 -8.15 2.74
CA ALA A 77 5.20 -9.38 1.96
C ALA A 77 5.28 -9.08 0.46
N ILE A 78 6.08 -9.87 -0.24
CA ILE A 78 6.41 -9.71 -1.66
C ILE A 78 6.08 -11.03 -2.38
N PRO A 79 5.04 -11.05 -3.24
CA PRO A 79 4.83 -12.16 -4.16
C PRO A 79 5.85 -12.11 -5.30
N ILE A 80 6.52 -13.23 -5.53
CA ILE A 80 7.58 -13.42 -6.51
C ILE A 80 7.14 -14.50 -7.47
N ASN A 81 6.71 -14.10 -8.65
CA ASN A 81 6.14 -14.99 -9.65
C ASN A 81 6.92 -14.92 -10.96
N SER A 82 7.08 -16.06 -11.65
CA SER A 82 7.84 -16.11 -12.89
C SER A 82 7.35 -17.21 -13.84
N ARG A 83 7.67 -17.05 -15.13
CA ARG A 83 7.54 -18.11 -16.17
C ARG A 83 8.88 -18.76 -16.52
N GLN A 84 9.98 -18.06 -16.27
CA GLN A 84 11.36 -18.48 -16.57
C GLN A 84 12.25 -18.47 -15.32
N GLY A 85 11.67 -18.23 -14.14
CA GLY A 85 12.37 -18.18 -12.87
C GLY A 85 12.59 -19.57 -12.29
N THR A 86 13.62 -19.71 -11.47
CA THR A 86 14.00 -20.98 -10.85
C THR A 86 13.08 -21.41 -9.70
N VAL A 87 12.27 -20.51 -9.14
CA VAL A 87 11.24 -20.77 -8.10
C VAL A 87 10.32 -19.55 -7.98
N CYS A 88 9.02 -19.80 -7.79
CA CYS A 88 8.06 -18.80 -7.33
C CYS A 88 8.08 -18.75 -5.80
N ALA A 89 7.80 -17.62 -5.18
CA ALA A 89 7.87 -17.49 -3.73
C ALA A 89 6.97 -16.39 -3.16
N LEU A 90 6.59 -16.57 -1.89
CA LEU A 90 6.15 -15.50 -1.01
C LEU A 90 7.31 -15.21 -0.07
N SER A 91 7.86 -14.00 -0.14
CA SER A 91 8.95 -13.54 0.72
C SER A 91 8.45 -12.44 1.64
N VAL A 92 8.87 -12.44 2.90
CA VAL A 92 8.63 -11.34 3.83
C VAL A 92 9.96 -10.70 4.18
N VAL A 93 10.04 -9.38 4.01
CA VAL A 93 11.21 -8.56 4.36
C VAL A 93 10.90 -7.60 5.51
N ASP A 94 11.95 -7.07 6.14
CA ASP A 94 11.87 -6.06 7.18
C ASP A 94 11.87 -4.61 6.67
N GLY A 95 11.91 -3.67 7.61
CA GLY A 95 11.89 -2.22 7.34
C GLY A 95 13.14 -1.68 6.66
N ASP A 96 14.17 -2.51 6.47
CA ASP A 96 15.40 -2.21 5.73
C ASP A 96 15.54 -3.08 4.47
N GLY A 97 14.54 -3.92 4.16
CA GLY A 97 14.47 -4.76 2.97
C GLY A 97 15.19 -6.11 3.09
N ALA A 98 15.63 -6.51 4.30
CA ALA A 98 16.25 -7.81 4.53
C ALA A 98 15.19 -8.91 4.66
N GLU A 99 15.42 -10.07 4.03
CA GLU A 99 14.50 -11.21 4.07
C GLU A 99 14.45 -11.83 5.46
N ARG A 100 13.24 -11.90 6.04
CA ARG A 100 12.96 -12.62 7.28
C ARG A 100 12.74 -14.10 7.00
N TRP A 101 11.84 -14.39 6.05
CA TRP A 101 11.53 -15.76 5.64
C TRP A 101 10.99 -15.80 4.21
N ARG A 102 10.97 -17.02 3.68
CA ARG A 102 10.47 -17.33 2.34
C ARG A 102 9.78 -18.69 2.31
N THR A 103 8.65 -18.74 1.63
CA THR A 103 7.99 -19.98 1.20
C THR A 103 8.02 -20.04 -0.33
N SER A 104 8.44 -21.18 -0.88
CA SER A 104 8.63 -21.34 -2.33
C SER A 104 7.63 -22.34 -2.91
N ILE A 105 7.16 -22.05 -4.13
CA ILE A 105 6.45 -22.99 -5.00
C ILE A 105 7.50 -23.61 -5.95
N PRO A 106 7.50 -24.95 -6.12
CA PRO A 106 8.41 -25.64 -7.02
C PRO A 106 8.39 -25.08 -8.44
N GLU A 107 9.51 -25.18 -9.16
CA GLU A 107 9.66 -24.62 -10.51
C GLU A 107 8.59 -25.16 -11.48
N GLU A 108 8.26 -26.44 -11.36
CA GLU A 108 7.25 -27.13 -12.18
C GLU A 108 5.82 -26.60 -11.99
N GLU A 109 5.54 -25.94 -10.86
CA GLU A 109 4.25 -25.35 -10.48
C GLU A 109 4.29 -23.81 -10.54
N CYS A 110 5.45 -23.24 -10.87
CA CYS A 110 5.66 -21.81 -10.93
C CYS A 110 5.05 -21.20 -12.20
N SER A 111 4.35 -20.09 -12.00
CA SER A 111 3.72 -19.29 -13.03
C SER A 111 3.78 -17.82 -12.66
N VAL A 112 3.42 -16.94 -13.60
CA VAL A 112 3.30 -15.49 -13.36
C VAL A 112 2.20 -15.12 -12.36
N HIS A 113 1.34 -16.04 -11.94
CA HIS A 113 0.28 -15.80 -10.95
C HIS A 113 0.32 -16.78 -9.76
N SER A 114 1.43 -17.52 -9.56
CA SER A 114 1.48 -18.57 -8.54
C SER A 114 1.04 -18.10 -7.15
N TYR A 115 1.56 -16.98 -6.67
CA TYR A 115 0.94 -16.20 -5.61
C TYR A 115 0.15 -15.04 -6.20
N SER A 116 -1.02 -14.75 -5.65
CA SER A 116 -1.75 -13.51 -5.91
C SER A 116 -1.23 -12.37 -5.03
N ASP A 117 -2.00 -11.29 -4.90
CA ASP A 117 -1.68 -10.15 -4.06
C ASP A 117 -2.01 -10.48 -2.58
N PRO A 118 -1.01 -10.54 -1.67
CA PRO A 118 -1.26 -10.82 -0.26
C PRO A 118 -1.90 -9.62 0.46
N VAL A 119 -2.41 -9.87 1.66
CA VAL A 119 -2.87 -8.84 2.62
C VAL A 119 -2.26 -9.13 4.00
N ILE A 120 -1.88 -8.09 4.73
CA ILE A 120 -1.49 -8.19 6.14
C ILE A 120 -2.44 -7.30 6.96
N ALA A 121 -3.16 -7.88 7.91
CA ALA A 121 -4.03 -7.15 8.84
C ALA A 121 -4.20 -7.95 10.13
N ASP A 122 -4.64 -7.28 11.20
CA ASP A 122 -5.17 -7.92 12.41
C ASP A 122 -6.60 -8.37 12.11
N GLY A 123 -6.75 -9.66 11.78
CA GLY A 123 -8.00 -10.22 11.31
C GLY A 123 -8.89 -10.76 12.43
N ASP A 124 -8.32 -11.15 13.58
CA ASP A 124 -9.06 -11.74 14.69
C ASP A 124 -9.23 -10.83 15.91
N GLY A 125 -8.67 -9.61 15.84
CA GLY A 125 -8.81 -8.58 16.86
C GLY A 125 -7.98 -8.84 18.11
N ASP A 126 -6.93 -9.66 18.01
CA ASP A 126 -6.03 -10.00 19.12
C ASP A 126 -4.78 -9.10 19.22
N ASP A 127 -4.73 -8.03 18.41
CA ASP A 127 -3.60 -7.11 18.21
C ASP A 127 -2.37 -7.77 17.55
N SER A 128 -2.45 -9.04 17.16
CA SER A 128 -1.50 -9.69 16.25
C SER A 128 -2.00 -9.59 14.81
N PHE A 129 -1.09 -9.75 13.84
CA PHE A 129 -1.44 -9.57 12.44
C PHE A 129 -1.27 -10.90 11.72
N GLU A 130 -2.20 -11.20 10.83
CA GLU A 130 -2.15 -12.34 9.93
C GLU A 130 -1.75 -11.88 8.53
N LEU A 131 -0.94 -12.69 7.86
CA LEU A 131 -0.70 -12.59 6.44
C LEU A 131 -1.66 -13.54 5.71
N VAL A 132 -2.58 -13.00 4.91
CA VAL A 132 -3.43 -13.80 4.04
C VAL A 132 -2.82 -13.84 2.64
N ALA A 133 -2.51 -15.04 2.17
CA ALA A 133 -1.99 -15.31 0.85
C ALA A 133 -2.95 -16.20 0.06
N THR A 134 -3.04 -15.97 -1.24
CA THR A 134 -3.82 -16.80 -2.16
C THR A 134 -3.01 -17.17 -3.38
N THR A 135 -3.39 -18.24 -4.08
CA THR A 135 -2.59 -18.85 -5.14
C THR A 135 -3.41 -19.23 -6.39
N ASP A 136 -2.73 -19.44 -7.52
CA ASP A 136 -3.40 -19.81 -8.79
C ASP A 136 -3.99 -21.22 -8.78
N ASP A 137 -3.62 -22.08 -7.83
CA ASP A 137 -4.24 -23.40 -7.61
C ASP A 137 -5.47 -23.34 -6.68
N GLY A 138 -5.78 -22.16 -6.14
CA GLY A 138 -7.02 -21.90 -5.41
C GLY A 138 -6.97 -22.09 -3.90
N LEU A 139 -5.76 -22.16 -3.34
CA LEU A 139 -5.51 -22.09 -1.91
C LEU A 139 -5.72 -20.65 -1.40
N VAL A 140 -6.33 -20.57 -0.22
CA VAL A 140 -6.36 -19.41 0.67
C VAL A 140 -5.66 -19.84 1.95
N ALA A 141 -4.58 -19.17 2.32
CA ALA A 141 -3.78 -19.50 3.50
C ALA A 141 -3.69 -18.29 4.43
N VAL A 142 -3.89 -18.53 5.72
CA VAL A 142 -3.53 -17.62 6.81
C VAL A 142 -2.14 -18.03 7.27
N VAL A 143 -1.22 -17.07 7.27
CA VAL A 143 0.21 -17.28 7.49
C VAL A 143 0.66 -16.37 8.62
N ASP A 144 1.40 -16.92 9.57
CA ASP A 144 2.10 -16.14 10.59
C ASP A 144 3.17 -15.27 9.91
N PRO A 145 3.10 -13.93 10.00
CA PRO A 145 4.02 -13.03 9.30
C PRO A 145 5.44 -13.03 9.89
N ASN A 146 5.66 -13.60 11.08
CA ASN A 146 6.97 -13.74 11.72
C ASN A 146 7.69 -15.00 11.27
N THR A 147 6.96 -16.11 11.12
CA THR A 147 7.54 -17.44 10.92
C THR A 147 7.32 -18.02 9.53
N GLY A 148 6.28 -17.56 8.82
CA GLY A 148 5.80 -18.16 7.58
C GLY A 148 4.99 -19.45 7.78
N GLU A 149 4.65 -19.79 9.03
CA GLU A 149 3.81 -20.95 9.34
C GLU A 149 2.37 -20.72 8.89
N VAL A 150 1.78 -21.72 8.21
CA VAL A 150 0.37 -21.69 7.83
C VAL A 150 -0.48 -22.10 9.03
N THR A 151 -1.27 -21.18 9.57
CA THR A 151 -2.12 -21.39 10.75
C THR A 151 -3.52 -21.87 10.38
N ALA A 152 -4.02 -21.47 9.21
CA ALA A 152 -5.27 -21.95 8.64
C ALA A 152 -5.23 -21.98 7.10
N SER A 153 -6.05 -22.84 6.51
CA SER A 153 -6.17 -22.93 5.05
C SER A 153 -7.55 -23.34 4.58
N TYR A 154 -7.90 -22.89 3.38
CA TYR A 154 -9.10 -23.28 2.64
C TYR A 154 -8.75 -23.42 1.16
N GLU A 155 -9.24 -24.46 0.50
CA GLU A 155 -8.88 -24.75 -0.89
C GLU A 155 -10.10 -25.04 -1.75
N ARG A 156 -10.06 -24.56 -2.99
CA ARG A 156 -10.95 -24.97 -4.07
C ARG A 156 -10.11 -25.18 -5.32
N ASP A 157 -10.47 -26.16 -6.14
CA ASP A 157 -9.87 -26.38 -7.46
C ASP A 157 -10.35 -25.34 -8.49
N VAL A 158 -10.11 -24.06 -8.19
CA VAL A 158 -10.39 -22.89 -9.03
C VAL A 158 -9.33 -21.82 -8.71
N PRO A 159 -8.70 -21.18 -9.71
CA PRO A 159 -7.67 -20.18 -9.45
C PRO A 159 -8.14 -18.96 -8.66
N VAL A 160 -7.25 -18.40 -7.83
CA VAL A 160 -7.35 -17.03 -7.31
C VAL A 160 -6.25 -16.20 -7.96
N ARG A 161 -6.60 -15.02 -8.50
CA ARG A 161 -5.70 -14.14 -9.26
C ARG A 161 -5.78 -12.67 -8.83
N THR A 162 -6.25 -12.43 -7.61
CA THR A 162 -6.49 -11.10 -7.05
C THR A 162 -6.37 -11.16 -5.54
N PHE A 163 -6.29 -10.00 -4.90
CA PHE A 163 -6.22 -9.88 -3.45
C PHE A 163 -7.47 -10.44 -2.74
N PRO A 164 -7.31 -11.07 -1.55
CA PRO A 164 -8.39 -11.26 -0.60
C PRO A 164 -8.84 -9.90 -0.02
N THR A 165 -10.06 -9.82 0.48
CA THR A 165 -10.55 -8.64 1.24
C THR A 165 -10.84 -9.06 2.66
N LEU A 166 -10.29 -8.32 3.63
CA LEU A 166 -10.58 -8.49 5.05
C LEU A 166 -11.61 -7.47 5.49
N THR A 167 -12.65 -7.92 6.18
CA THR A 167 -13.74 -7.08 6.68
C THR A 167 -14.60 -7.86 7.66
N ASP A 168 -15.02 -7.22 8.75
CA ASP A 168 -16.12 -7.67 9.59
C ASP A 168 -17.44 -7.47 8.83
N TYR A 169 -17.94 -8.49 8.12
CA TYR A 169 -19.16 -8.35 7.31
C TYR A 169 -20.41 -8.78 8.06
N ASP A 170 -20.28 -9.55 9.14
CA ASP A 170 -21.39 -10.08 9.91
C ASP A 170 -21.67 -9.32 11.22
N GLY A 171 -20.73 -8.47 11.64
CA GLY A 171 -20.85 -7.52 12.74
C GLY A 171 -20.46 -8.11 14.11
N ASP A 172 -19.68 -9.19 14.16
CA ASP A 172 -19.25 -9.81 15.41
C ASP A 172 -17.93 -9.22 15.97
N GLY A 173 -17.24 -8.39 15.19
CA GLY A 173 -16.00 -7.73 15.55
C GLY A 173 -14.72 -8.47 15.14
N ILE A 174 -14.84 -9.61 14.45
CA ILE A 174 -13.76 -10.37 13.82
C ILE A 174 -13.82 -10.12 12.31
N GLU A 175 -12.68 -9.92 11.65
CA GLU A 175 -12.66 -9.78 10.20
C GLU A 175 -12.74 -11.15 9.50
N GLU A 176 -13.58 -11.24 8.47
CA GLU A 176 -13.58 -12.37 7.57
C GLU A 176 -12.74 -12.16 6.32
N VAL A 177 -12.31 -13.29 5.75
CA VAL A 177 -11.63 -13.33 4.46
C VAL A 177 -12.64 -13.54 3.34
N LEU A 178 -12.80 -12.51 2.50
CA LEU A 178 -13.57 -12.59 1.26
C LEU A 178 -12.62 -12.83 0.08
N VAL A 179 -12.85 -13.91 -0.67
CA VAL A 179 -12.02 -14.27 -1.85
C VAL A 179 -12.90 -14.54 -3.07
N VAL A 180 -12.61 -13.83 -4.16
CA VAL A 180 -13.21 -14.09 -5.47
C VAL A 180 -12.33 -15.04 -6.28
N TYR A 181 -12.94 -16.10 -6.76
CA TYR A 181 -12.29 -17.12 -7.57
C TYR A 181 -12.47 -16.82 -9.07
N GLY A 182 -11.63 -17.44 -9.90
CA GLY A 182 -11.65 -17.27 -11.36
C GLY A 182 -12.95 -17.72 -12.03
N ASP A 183 -13.80 -18.49 -11.34
CA ASP A 183 -15.15 -18.85 -11.78
C ASP A 183 -16.22 -17.78 -11.42
N GLY A 184 -15.81 -16.66 -10.84
CA GLY A 184 -16.67 -15.55 -10.43
C GLY A 184 -17.42 -15.78 -9.13
N ARG A 185 -17.16 -16.88 -8.41
CA ARG A 185 -17.75 -17.13 -7.09
C ARG A 185 -16.90 -16.50 -5.99
N VAL A 186 -17.59 -16.02 -4.96
CA VAL A 186 -16.95 -15.49 -3.74
C VAL A 186 -17.13 -16.49 -2.61
N VAL A 187 -16.09 -16.69 -1.80
CA VAL A 187 -16.18 -17.34 -0.50
C VAL A 187 -15.99 -16.30 0.59
N ALA A 188 -16.69 -16.47 1.71
CA ALA A 188 -16.44 -15.78 2.97
C ALA A 188 -15.94 -16.83 3.98
N LEU A 189 -14.82 -16.55 4.64
CA LEU A 189 -14.18 -17.44 5.60
C LEU A 189 -14.06 -16.71 6.94
N SER A 190 -14.60 -17.30 8.01
CA SER A 190 -14.47 -16.80 9.39
C SER A 190 -13.48 -17.66 10.18
N ALA A 191 -12.79 -17.04 11.14
CA ALA A 191 -12.10 -17.77 12.21
C ALA A 191 -13.15 -18.48 13.09
N GLY A 192 -12.82 -19.67 13.61
CA GLY A 192 -13.77 -20.54 14.32
C GLY A 192 -13.52 -20.67 15.81
#